data_AF-A0A441WPQ8-F1
#
_entry.id   AF-A0A441WPQ8-F1
#
_cell.length_a   1.000
_cell.length_b   1.000
_cell.length_c   1.000
_cell.angle_alpha   90.00
_cell.angle_beta   90.00
_cell.angle_gamma   90.00
#
_symmetry.space_group_name_H-M   'P 1'
#
loop_
_entity.id
_entity.type
_entity.pdbx_description
1 polymer ?
#
loop_
_entity_poly.entity_id
_entity_poly.type
_entity_poly.pdbx_seq_one_letter_code
_entity_poly.pdbx_strand_id
1 'polypeptide(L)' 'MFNSPERDGQTDTVSIAADIVAAYVSNNPLPVAELPKLIGDIHAALHGIGTPATEPVVKQ' A
#
# COMPACT_ATOMS: atom_id res chain seq x y z
N MET A 1 20.88 -27.98 -2.05
CA MET A 1 19.41 -27.77 -2.02
C MET A 1 19.15 -26.80 -0.89
N PHE A 2 18.77 -25.53 -1.05
CA PHE A 2 18.04 -24.84 -2.11
C PHE A 2 18.68 -23.45 -2.30
N ASN A 3 19.07 -23.13 -3.53
CA ASN A 3 19.49 -21.79 -3.92
C ASN A 3 18.28 -21.16 -4.64
N SER A 4 17.63 -20.15 -4.04
CA SER A 4 16.50 -19.39 -4.62
C SER A 4 16.25 -18.13 -3.78
N PRO A 5 15.81 -17.03 -4.39
CA PRO A 5 16.66 -15.85 -4.59
C PRO A 5 16.44 -14.78 -3.52
N GLU A 6 17.53 -14.14 -3.11
CA GLU A 6 17.58 -12.80 -2.55
C GLU A 6 16.63 -11.89 -3.37
N ARG A 7 15.45 -11.56 -2.82
CA ARG A 7 14.54 -10.56 -3.41
C ARG A 7 14.95 -9.16 -2.95
N ASP A 8 16.26 -8.92 -2.85
CA ASP A 8 16.85 -7.61 -2.54
C ASP A 8 16.72 -6.71 -3.77
N GLY A 9 15.59 -6.02 -3.86
CA GLY A 9 15.26 -5.11 -4.97
C GLY A 9 13.80 -5.12 -5.39
N GLN A 10 12.97 -5.99 -4.81
CA GLN A 10 11.52 -5.84 -4.91
C GLN A 10 11.12 -4.82 -3.85
N THR A 11 10.75 -3.63 -4.30
CA THR A 11 10.19 -2.57 -3.47
C THR A 11 9.08 -3.17 -2.61
N ASP A 12 9.38 -3.48 -1.33
CA ASP A 12 8.43 -4.14 -0.45
C ASP A 12 7.31 -3.16 -0.15
N THR A 13 6.23 -3.29 -0.92
CA THR A 13 5.15 -2.30 -0.97
C THR A 13 4.41 -2.27 0.36
N VAL A 14 4.45 -3.38 1.09
CA VAL A 14 3.95 -3.52 2.46
C VAL A 14 4.80 -2.69 3.43
N SER A 15 6.12 -2.80 3.37
CA SER A 15 7.04 -2.00 4.20
C SER A 15 6.88 -0.51 3.94
N ILE A 16 6.77 -0.09 2.66
CA ILE A 16 6.52 1.31 2.31
C ILE A 16 5.16 1.79 2.81
N ALA A 17 4.10 1.00 2.63
CA ALA A 17 2.78 1.34 3.15
C ALA A 17 2.79 1.49 4.68
N ALA A 18 3.49 0.61 5.39
CA ALA A 18 3.65 0.67 6.83
C ALA A 18 4.36 1.96 7.29
N ASP A 19 5.45 2.34 6.62
CA ASP A 19 6.19 3.58 6.93
C ASP A 19 5.32 4.83 6.71
N ILE A 20 4.55 4.87 5.60
CA ILE A 20 3.63 5.98 5.30
C ILE A 20 2.53 6.09 6.37
N VAL A 21 1.91 4.96 6.75
CA VAL A 21 0.85 4.92 7.75
C VAL A 21 1.39 5.33 9.13
N ALA A 22 2.57 4.87 9.50
CA ALA A 22 3.20 5.24 10.77
C ALA A 22 3.46 6.74 10.87
N ALA A 23 3.95 7.37 9.79
CA ALA A 23 4.12 8.82 9.73
C ALA A 23 2.77 9.57 9.83
N TYR A 24 1.74 9.07 9.14
CA TYR A 24 0.41 9.69 9.17
C TYR A 24 -0.23 9.63 10.55
N VAL A 25 -0.23 8.47 11.20
CA VAL A 25 -0.83 8.25 12.54
C VAL A 25 -0.06 8.99 13.63
N SER A 26 1.25 9.16 13.47
CA SER A 26 2.08 9.92 14.43
C SER A 26 1.65 11.38 14.55
N ASN A 27 1.08 11.97 13.49
CA ASN A 27 0.62 13.36 13.48
C ASN A 27 -0.92 13.49 13.42
N ASN A 28 -1.63 12.38 13.24
CA ASN A 28 -3.09 12.34 13.14
C ASN A 28 -3.62 11.21 14.01
N PRO A 29 -4.19 11.51 15.19
CA PRO A 29 -4.84 10.49 15.99
C PRO A 29 -6.11 10.01 15.27
N LEU A 30 -6.14 8.73 14.89
CA LEU A 30 -7.30 8.06 14.29
C LEU A 30 -7.73 6.83 15.11
N PRO A 31 -9.00 6.42 15.02
CA PRO A 31 -9.48 5.18 15.62
C PRO A 31 -8.74 3.97 15.07
N VAL A 32 -8.37 3.02 15.93
CA VAL A 32 -7.67 1.79 15.53
C VAL A 32 -8.44 0.95 14.50
N ALA A 33 -9.76 1.08 14.46
CA ALA A 33 -10.63 0.42 13.48
C ALA A 33 -10.43 0.92 12.05
N GLU A 34 -9.90 2.14 11.86
CA GLU A 34 -9.65 2.74 10.54
C GLU A 34 -8.26 2.38 9.99
N LEU A 35 -7.35 1.86 10.83
CA LEU A 35 -5.99 1.49 10.42
C LEU A 35 -5.94 0.42 9.31
N PRO A 36 -6.71 -0.70 9.39
CA PRO A 36 -6.67 -1.73 8.35
C PRO A 36 -7.12 -1.18 6.99
N LYS A 37 -8.11 -0.29 7.01
CA LYS A 37 -8.63 0.38 5.80
C LYS A 37 -7.58 1.31 5.20
N LEU A 38 -6.95 2.16 6.01
CA LEU A 38 -5.91 3.08 5.56
C LEU A 38 -4.70 2.36 4.96
N ILE A 39 -4.24 1.28 5.61
CA ILE A 39 -3.14 0.44 5.08
C ILE A 39 -3.55 -0.18 3.74
N GLY A 40 -4.78 -0.72 3.64
CA GLY A 40 -5.31 -1.30 2.42
C GLY A 40 -5.39 -0.30 1.26
N ASP A 41 -5.87 0.92 1.53
CA ASP A 41 -5.99 1.99 0.53
C ASP A 41 -4.60 2.42 0.01
N ILE A 42 -3.63 2.62 0.90
CA ILE A 42 -2.26 2.99 0.51
C ILE A 42 -1.58 1.85 -0.26
N HIS A 43 -1.71 0.62 0.21
CA HIS A 43 -1.14 -0.54 -0.48
C HIS A 43 -1.77 -0.74 -1.87
N ALA A 44 -3.09 -0.59 -2.00
CA ALA A 44 -3.79 -0.66 -3.28
C ALA A 44 -3.37 0.48 -4.22
N ALA A 45 -3.22 1.71 -3.69
CA ALA A 45 -2.74 2.84 -4.45
C ALA A 45 -1.32 2.59 -4.96
N LEU A 46 -0.40 2.14 -4.10
CA LEU A 46 0.99 1.81 -4.46
C LEU A 46 1.06 0.68 -5.51
N HIS A 47 0.24 -0.36 -5.35
CA HIS A 47 0.12 -1.44 -6.34
C HIS A 47 -0.47 -0.94 -7.67
N GLY A 48 -1.31 0.09 -7.63
CA GLY A 48 -1.90 0.74 -8.80
C GLY A 48 -0.94 1.69 -9.54
N ILE A 49 0.19 2.08 -8.94
CA ILE A 49 1.16 2.98 -9.58
C ILE A 49 1.78 2.29 -10.79
N GLY A 50 1.58 2.87 -11.98
CA GLY A 50 2.06 2.31 -13.25
C GLY A 50 1.04 1.42 -13.96
N THR A 51 -0.06 1.06 -13.31
CA THR A 51 -1.25 0.57 -14.01
C THR A 51 -2.10 1.78 -14.42
N PRO A 52 -2.47 1.93 -15.71
CA PRO A 52 -3.42 2.97 -16.08
C PRO A 52 -4.72 2.70 -15.31
N ALA A 53 -5.14 3.68 -14.50
CA ALA A 53 -6.43 3.63 -13.85
C ALA A 53 -7.48 3.43 -14.95
N THR A 54 -8.09 2.26 -15.00
CA THR A 54 -9.31 2.08 -15.78
C THR A 54 -10.35 2.96 -15.11
N GLU A 55 -10.61 4.11 -15.73
CA GLU A 55 -11.69 5.02 -15.31
C GLU A 55 -12.93 4.18 -15.03
N PRO A 56 -13.61 4.38 -13.89
CA PRO A 56 -14.86 3.69 -13.65
C PRO A 56 -15.78 4.11 -14.79
N VAL A 57 -16.17 3.14 -15.64
CA VAL A 57 -17.22 3.34 -16.63
C VAL A 57 -18.47 3.70 -15.83
N VAL A 58 -18.73 5.00 -15.69
CA VAL A 58 -20.00 5.53 -15.22
C VAL A 58 -21.00 5.12 -16.29
N LYS A 59 -21.61 3.95 -16.10
CA LYS A 59 -22.67 3.48 -16.97
C LYS A 59 -23.89 4.33 -16.65
N GLN A 60 -24.08 5.31 -17.54
CA GLN A 60 -25.16 6.28 -17.64
C GLN A 60 -26.56 5.65 -17.60
#